data_AF-B9F8N3-F1
#
_entry.id   AF-B9F8N3-F1
#
_cell.length_a   1.000
_cell.length_b   1.000
_cell.length_c   1.000
_cell.angle_alpha   90.00
_cell.angle_beta   90.00
_cell.angle_gamma   90.00
#
_symmetry.space_group_name_H-M   'P 1'
#
loop_
_entity.id
_entity.type
_entity.pdbx_description
1 polymer ?
#
loop_
_entity_poly.entity_id
_entity_poly.type
_entity_poly.pdbx_seq_one_letter_code
_entity_poly.pdbx_strand_id
1 'polypeptide(L)'
;MRTPCEIRSSSRWTRSASGMRARAAISPPRFPSRWRPGSSLSAATASTLLSVRLLRVNYLAEQSAAIKLSYAESDARKAYALVDGCRGHLDAALLLLDHVGRLPDVQGMINAERLAAVADLEAAIVAVQRSAEMATAARQDVSGAS
;
A
#
# COMPACT_ATOMS: atom_id res chain seq x y z
N MET A 1 -2.14 -23.95 27.41
CA MET A 1 -0.87 -24.74 27.38
C MET A 1 -1.14 -26.12 26.80
N ARG A 2 -0.58 -26.39 25.61
CA ARG A 2 -0.05 -27.69 25.10
C ARG A 2 0.15 -27.56 23.58
N THR A 3 1.36 -27.20 23.19
CA THR A 3 2.02 -27.69 21.96
C THR A 3 2.71 -29.03 22.31
N PRO A 4 3.53 -29.62 21.42
CA PRO A 4 3.28 -30.13 20.07
C PRO A 4 3.71 -31.62 19.95
N CYS A 5 3.45 -32.30 18.83
CA CYS A 5 4.15 -33.55 18.49
C CYS A 5 4.83 -33.43 17.12
N GLU A 6 6.15 -33.60 17.16
CA GLU A 6 7.06 -33.89 16.05
C GLU A 6 6.74 -35.23 15.36
N ILE A 7 7.32 -35.45 14.17
CA ILE A 7 8.19 -36.59 13.77
C ILE A 7 8.34 -36.50 12.23
N ARG A 8 9.48 -36.10 11.64
CA ARG A 8 10.79 -36.75 11.41
C ARG A 8 10.84 -37.72 10.20
N SER A 9 11.90 -37.53 9.39
CA SER A 9 12.71 -38.51 8.61
C SER A 9 12.21 -38.99 7.22
N SER A 10 12.89 -38.60 6.13
CA SER A 10 13.95 -39.34 5.38
C SER A 10 13.44 -40.54 4.55
N SER A 11 13.71 -40.68 3.26
CA SER A 11 14.94 -41.32 2.69
C SER A 11 14.86 -41.26 1.16
N ARG A 12 15.82 -40.68 0.43
CA ARG A 12 17.02 -41.34 -0.17
C ARG A 12 16.77 -42.76 -0.69
N TRP A 13 16.62 -42.86 -2.02
CA TRP A 13 16.82 -44.12 -2.76
C TRP A 13 17.99 -43.95 -3.73
N THR A 14 19.09 -44.61 -3.40
CA THR A 14 20.16 -44.99 -4.34
C THR A 14 19.81 -46.34 -4.94
N ARG A 15 19.94 -46.49 -6.27
CA ARG A 15 20.09 -47.82 -6.87
C ARG A 15 21.18 -47.78 -7.95
N SER A 16 22.23 -48.54 -7.67
CA SER A 16 23.38 -48.86 -8.52
C SER A 16 23.17 -50.27 -9.10
N ALA A 17 23.59 -50.49 -10.34
CA ALA A 17 24.06 -51.76 -10.94
C ALA A 17 24.12 -51.56 -12.47
N SER A 18 25.28 -51.32 -13.08
CA SER A 18 26.27 -52.32 -13.54
C SER A 18 25.80 -53.18 -14.73
N GLY A 19 26.33 -52.86 -15.93
CA GLY A 19 26.26 -53.69 -17.12
C GLY A 19 27.30 -53.21 -18.15
N MET A 20 28.44 -53.90 -18.22
CA MET A 20 29.51 -53.66 -19.20
C MET A 20 29.25 -54.36 -20.53
N ARG A 21 29.84 -53.78 -21.59
CA ARG A 21 30.30 -54.32 -22.89
C ARG A 21 29.41 -54.01 -24.10
N ALA A 22 29.88 -53.08 -24.92
CA ALA A 22 30.41 -53.39 -26.26
C ALA A 22 31.03 -52.11 -26.86
N ARG A 23 32.26 -52.25 -27.40
CA ARG A 23 32.94 -51.21 -28.15
C ARG A 23 32.22 -50.99 -29.48
N ALA A 24 31.80 -49.76 -29.73
CA ALA A 24 31.72 -49.21 -31.08
C ALA A 24 32.39 -47.84 -31.01
N ALA A 25 33.47 -47.66 -31.78
CA ALA A 25 34.14 -46.39 -31.95
C ALA A 25 33.21 -45.47 -32.74
N ILE A 26 32.36 -44.73 -32.04
CA ILE A 26 31.55 -43.66 -32.60
C ILE A 26 32.43 -42.41 -32.52
N SER A 27 32.88 -41.93 -33.68
CA SER A 27 33.54 -40.63 -33.81
C SER A 27 32.72 -39.57 -33.09
N PRO A 28 33.31 -38.76 -32.18
CA PRO A 28 32.55 -37.68 -31.57
C PRO A 28 32.06 -36.75 -32.68
N PRO A 29 30.79 -36.30 -32.65
CA PRO A 29 30.39 -35.18 -33.48
C PRO A 29 31.35 -34.03 -33.17
N ARG A 30 31.99 -33.47 -34.20
CA ARG A 30 32.77 -32.25 -34.06
C ARG A 30 31.86 -31.21 -33.44
N PHE A 31 32.03 -30.95 -32.15
CA PHE A 31 31.50 -29.75 -31.54
C PHE A 31 32.08 -28.57 -32.33
N PRO A 32 31.28 -27.67 -32.90
CA PRO A 32 31.82 -26.37 -33.26
C PRO A 32 32.29 -25.73 -31.95
N SER A 33 33.60 -25.82 -31.70
CA SER A 33 34.32 -25.11 -30.65
C SER A 33 34.35 -23.63 -31.01
N ARG A 34 33.17 -23.02 -30.95
CA ARG A 34 33.01 -21.58 -31.03
C ARG A 34 31.72 -21.13 -30.37
N TRP A 35 31.62 -21.38 -29.08
CA TRP A 35 30.94 -20.39 -28.23
C TRP A 35 31.80 -19.13 -28.23
N ARG A 36 31.58 -18.24 -29.20
CA ARG A 36 31.86 -16.83 -28.96
C ARG A 36 30.77 -16.38 -27.98
N PRO A 37 31.08 -15.93 -26.76
CA PRO A 37 30.22 -14.95 -26.10
C PRO A 37 30.42 -13.65 -26.89
N GLY A 38 29.82 -13.60 -28.08
CA GLY A 38 29.72 -12.42 -28.91
C GLY A 38 28.58 -11.60 -28.38
N SER A 39 28.89 -10.78 -27.39
CA SER A 39 28.04 -9.80 -26.75
C SER A 39 27.44 -8.85 -27.80
N SER A 40 26.31 -9.25 -28.36
CA SER A 40 25.30 -8.30 -28.80
C SER A 40 24.05 -8.69 -28.03
N LEU A 41 23.79 -7.94 -26.96
CA LEU A 41 22.40 -7.81 -26.50
C LEU A 41 21.65 -7.32 -27.72
N SER A 42 20.94 -8.22 -28.40
CA SER A 42 20.04 -7.88 -29.50
C SER A 42 19.17 -6.71 -29.04
N ALA A 43 18.85 -5.79 -29.95
CA ALA A 43 17.88 -4.73 -29.67
C ALA A 43 16.59 -5.28 -29.05
N ALA A 44 16.21 -6.54 -29.35
CA ALA A 44 15.09 -7.23 -28.73
C ALA A 44 15.28 -7.55 -27.24
N THR A 45 16.48 -7.99 -26.81
CA THR A 45 16.75 -8.23 -25.38
C THR A 45 16.93 -6.92 -24.61
N ALA A 46 17.53 -5.90 -25.23
CA ALA A 46 17.60 -4.56 -24.66
C ALA A 46 16.21 -3.93 -24.51
N SER A 47 15.35 -4.05 -25.52
CA SER A 47 13.95 -3.57 -25.50
C SER A 47 13.12 -4.30 -24.46
N THR A 48 13.26 -5.62 -24.34
CA THR A 48 12.56 -6.42 -23.31
C THR A 48 12.98 -6.02 -21.90
N LEU A 49 14.28 -5.81 -21.65
CA LEU A 49 14.77 -5.35 -20.36
C LEU A 49 14.30 -3.93 -20.03
N LEU A 50 14.19 -3.05 -21.02
CA LEU A 50 13.61 -1.72 -20.86
C LEU A 50 12.13 -1.81 -20.48
N SER A 51 11.35 -2.62 -21.18
CA SER A 51 9.93 -2.85 -20.88
C SER A 51 9.69 -3.42 -19.48
N VAL A 52 10.48 -4.42 -19.07
CA VAL A 52 10.38 -4.99 -17.71
C VAL A 52 10.74 -3.96 -16.64
N ARG A 53 11.75 -3.12 -16.88
CA ARG A 53 12.12 -2.02 -15.96
C ARG A 53 11.01 -0.99 -15.84
N LEU A 54 10.44 -0.54 -16.96
CA LEU A 54 9.33 0.42 -16.97
C LEU A 54 8.10 -0.15 -16.25
N LEU A 55 7.76 -1.42 -16.50
CA LEU A 55 6.64 -2.08 -15.85
C LEU A 55 6.83 -2.18 -14.32
N ARG A 56 8.06 -2.41 -13.86
CA ARG A 56 8.40 -2.39 -12.43
C ARG A 56 8.28 -0.99 -11.82
N VAL A 57 8.73 0.05 -12.53
CA VAL A 57 8.62 1.45 -12.06
C VAL A 57 7.15 1.85 -11.93
N ASN A 58 6.34 1.54 -12.93
CA ASN A 58 4.89 1.80 -12.92
C ASN A 58 4.19 1.06 -11.77
N TYR A 59 4.49 -0.22 -11.58
CA TYR A 59 3.92 -1.01 -10.47
C TYR A 59 4.25 -0.41 -9.10
N LEU A 60 5.50 0.01 -8.87
CA LEU A 60 5.91 0.62 -7.60
C LEU A 60 5.25 1.99 -7.39
N ALA A 61 5.11 2.78 -8.45
CA ALA A 61 4.42 4.06 -8.40
C ALA A 61 2.92 3.91 -8.09
N GLU A 62 2.24 2.97 -8.74
CA GLU A 62 0.84 2.63 -8.46
C GLU A 62 0.66 2.14 -7.02
N GLN A 63 1.55 1.27 -6.54
CA GLN A 63 1.50 0.77 -5.17
C GLN A 63 1.67 1.91 -4.15
N SER A 64 2.62 2.81 -4.37
CA SER A 64 2.83 3.99 -3.52
C SER A 64 1.62 4.92 -3.55
N ALA A 65 1.08 5.21 -4.74
CA ALA A 65 -0.10 6.04 -4.91
C ALA A 65 -1.33 5.46 -4.19
N ALA A 66 -1.54 4.14 -4.28
CA ALA A 66 -2.63 3.46 -3.59
C ALA A 66 -2.54 3.60 -2.06
N ILE A 67 -1.33 3.44 -1.49
CA ILE A 67 -1.09 3.65 -0.07
C ILE A 67 -1.43 5.10 0.31
N LYS A 68 -0.94 6.08 -0.46
CA LYS A 68 -1.22 7.50 -0.18
C LYS A 68 -2.70 7.84 -0.27
N LEU A 69 -3.43 7.29 -1.25
CA LEU A 69 -4.88 7.46 -1.37
C LEU A 69 -5.63 6.86 -0.17
N SER A 70 -5.18 5.73 0.37
CA SER A 70 -5.81 5.15 1.57
C SER A 70 -5.68 6.07 2.80
N TYR A 71 -4.54 6.74 2.96
CA TYR A 71 -4.37 7.76 3.99
C TYR A 71 -5.26 8.98 3.72
N ALA A 72 -5.30 9.45 2.47
CA ALA A 72 -6.16 10.56 2.08
C ALA A 72 -7.64 10.28 2.40
N GLU A 73 -8.10 9.06 2.12
CA GLU A 73 -9.47 8.63 2.43
C GLU A 73 -9.71 8.58 3.95
N SER A 74 -8.77 8.02 4.71
CA SER A 74 -8.86 7.99 6.18
C SER A 74 -8.99 9.39 6.77
N ASP A 75 -8.17 10.34 6.31
CA ASP A 75 -8.23 11.73 6.77
C ASP A 75 -9.54 12.42 6.33
N ALA A 76 -10.03 12.15 5.12
CA ALA A 76 -11.33 12.65 4.66
C ALA A 76 -12.48 12.15 5.54
N ARG A 77 -12.50 10.85 5.85
CA ARG A 77 -13.51 10.25 6.75
C ARG A 77 -13.46 10.87 8.14
N LYS A 78 -12.26 11.13 8.66
CA LYS A 78 -12.07 11.83 9.94
C LYS A 78 -12.64 13.25 9.89
N ALA A 79 -12.39 13.99 8.81
CA ALA A 79 -12.96 15.33 8.63
C ALA A 79 -14.49 15.30 8.62
N TYR A 80 -15.11 14.34 7.94
CA TYR A 80 -16.57 14.19 7.95
C TYR A 80 -17.12 13.93 9.36
N ALA A 81 -16.50 13.01 10.10
CA ALA A 81 -16.92 12.71 11.47
C ALA A 81 -16.83 13.94 12.39
N LEU A 82 -15.80 14.78 12.23
CA LEU A 82 -15.64 16.02 12.98
C LEU A 82 -16.67 17.08 12.59
N VAL A 83 -17.00 17.22 11.30
CA VAL A 83 -18.08 18.11 10.86
C VAL A 83 -19.43 17.68 11.43
N ASP A 84 -19.70 16.37 11.47
CA ASP A 84 -20.92 15.86 12.09
C ASP A 84 -20.93 16.06 13.61
N GLY A 85 -19.77 15.95 14.29
CA GLY A 85 -19.60 16.34 15.69
C GLY A 85 -19.93 17.81 15.94
N CYS A 86 -19.36 18.71 15.12
CA CYS A 86 -19.67 20.13 15.15
C CYS A 86 -21.17 20.41 14.99
N ARG A 87 -21.86 19.72 14.08
CA ARG A 87 -23.32 19.86 13.91
C ARG A 87 -24.06 19.46 15.18
N GLY A 88 -23.68 18.34 15.79
CA GLY A 88 -24.25 17.89 17.06
C GLY A 88 -24.10 18.92 18.19
N HIS A 89 -22.92 19.54 18.31
CA HIS A 89 -22.67 20.62 19.27
C HIS A 89 -23.55 21.84 19.01
N LEU A 90 -23.72 22.24 17.74
CA LEU A 90 -24.57 23.38 17.39
C LEU A 90 -26.06 23.07 17.64
N ASP A 91 -26.52 21.85 17.34
CA ASP A 91 -27.87 21.40 17.64
C ASP A 91 -28.12 21.39 19.15
N ALA A 92 -27.16 20.94 19.96
CA ALA A 92 -27.23 21.00 21.41
C ALA A 92 -27.31 22.46 21.91
N ALA A 93 -26.49 23.36 21.36
CA ALA A 93 -26.55 24.78 21.68
C ALA A 93 -27.90 25.42 21.32
N LEU A 94 -28.51 25.04 20.18
CA LEU A 94 -29.84 25.48 19.78
C LEU A 94 -30.91 25.05 20.79
N LEU A 95 -30.88 23.80 21.26
CA LEU A 95 -31.80 23.32 22.30
C LEU A 95 -31.63 24.07 23.62
N LEU A 96 -30.40 24.43 23.98
CA LEU A 96 -30.11 25.19 25.19
C LEU A 96 -30.63 26.63 25.13
N LEU A 97 -30.71 27.25 23.94
CA LEU A 97 -31.21 28.62 23.79
C LEU A 97 -32.67 28.78 24.28
N ASP A 98 -33.51 27.75 24.15
CA ASP A 98 -34.90 27.76 24.63
C ASP A 98 -35.02 27.82 26.16
N HIS A 99 -33.90 27.63 26.87
CA HIS A 99 -33.83 27.51 28.32
C HIS A 99 -33.10 28.69 28.98
N VAL A 100 -32.68 29.68 28.20
CA VAL A 100 -32.03 30.90 28.70
C VAL A 100 -32.94 31.60 29.72
N GLY A 101 -32.40 31.84 30.92
CA GLY A 101 -33.14 32.47 32.03
C GLY A 101 -34.06 31.54 32.81
N ARG A 102 -34.20 30.26 32.42
CA ARG A 102 -35.02 29.25 33.13
C ARG A 102 -34.17 28.26 33.92
N LEU A 103 -33.05 27.84 33.34
CA LEU A 103 -32.12 26.93 33.99
C LEU A 103 -30.85 27.69 34.40
N PRO A 104 -30.24 27.35 35.54
CA PRO A 104 -28.96 27.92 35.94
C PRO A 104 -27.87 27.49 34.95
N ASP A 105 -26.89 28.37 34.73
CA ASP A 105 -25.67 28.13 33.93
C ASP A 105 -25.84 27.73 32.45
N VAL A 106 -27.03 27.91 31.87
CA VAL A 106 -27.29 27.63 30.44
C VAL A 106 -26.32 28.38 29.52
N GLN A 107 -25.96 29.61 29.88
CA GLN A 107 -25.01 30.39 29.08
C GLN A 107 -23.60 29.76 29.07
N GLY A 108 -23.18 29.16 30.19
CA GLY A 108 -21.93 28.41 30.29
C GLY A 108 -21.96 27.18 29.39
N MET A 109 -23.06 26.43 29.42
CA MET A 109 -23.28 25.26 28.57
C MET A 109 -23.26 25.62 27.07
N ILE A 110 -23.98 26.67 26.66
CA ILE A 110 -23.97 27.15 25.26
C ILE A 110 -22.56 27.51 24.81
N ASN A 111 -21.80 28.20 25.67
CA ASN A 111 -20.42 28.55 25.36
C ASN A 111 -19.52 27.31 25.25
N ALA A 112 -19.72 26.31 26.10
CA ALA A 112 -18.98 25.05 26.04
C ALA A 112 -19.25 24.29 24.73
N GLU A 113 -20.52 24.14 24.34
CA GLU A 113 -20.91 23.52 23.07
C GLU A 113 -20.33 24.28 21.87
N ARG A 114 -20.41 25.62 21.88
CA ARG A 114 -19.82 26.46 20.84
C ARG A 114 -18.30 26.28 20.72
N LEU A 115 -17.58 26.21 21.85
CA LEU A 115 -16.14 26.00 21.84
C LEU A 115 -15.77 24.60 21.32
N ALA A 116 -16.53 23.57 21.70
CA ALA A 116 -16.36 22.22 21.18
C ALA A 116 -16.61 22.17 19.66
N ALA A 117 -17.67 22.82 19.17
CA ALA A 117 -17.95 22.93 17.74
C ALA A 117 -16.81 23.59 16.95
N VAL A 118 -16.22 24.66 17.49
CA VAL A 118 -15.07 25.33 16.88
C VAL A 118 -13.85 24.41 16.85
N ALA A 119 -13.56 23.71 17.94
CA ALA A 119 -12.43 22.77 18.00
C ALA A 119 -12.58 21.64 16.97
N ASP A 120 -13.79 21.09 16.82
CA ASP A 120 -14.10 20.07 15.81
C ASP A 120 -13.91 20.60 14.39
N LEU A 121 -14.36 21.83 14.10
CA LEU A 121 -14.16 22.46 12.79
C LEU A 121 -12.68 22.69 12.48
N GLU A 122 -11.91 23.20 13.43
CA GLU A 122 -10.47 23.40 13.27
C GLU A 122 -9.76 22.06 13.00
N ALA A 123 -10.11 21.00 13.74
CA ALA A 123 -9.60 19.67 13.51
C ALA A 123 -10.02 19.11 12.15
N ALA A 124 -11.25 19.38 11.70
CA ALA A 124 -11.75 18.95 10.39
C ALA A 124 -10.97 19.62 9.26
N ILE A 125 -10.68 20.92 9.36
CA ILE A 125 -9.88 21.67 8.38
C ILE A 125 -8.50 21.03 8.23
N VAL A 126 -7.82 20.74 9.34
CA VAL A 126 -6.50 20.08 9.33
C VAL A 126 -6.57 18.71 8.66
N ALA A 127 -7.62 17.92 8.94
CA ALA A 127 -7.82 16.62 8.31
C ALA A 127 -8.06 16.74 6.79
N VAL A 128 -8.86 17.71 6.34
CA VAL A 128 -9.07 17.98 4.90
C VAL A 128 -7.77 18.37 4.21
N GLN A 129 -6.96 19.23 4.83
CA GLN A 129 -5.66 19.65 4.28
C GLN A 129 -4.73 18.45 4.08
N ARG A 130 -4.60 17.58 5.09
CA ARG A 130 -3.80 16.34 4.99
C ARG A 130 -4.34 15.40 3.91
N SER A 131 -5.65 15.25 3.82
CA SER A 131 -6.29 14.45 2.77
C SER A 131 -5.92 14.96 1.38
N ALA A 132 -6.00 16.27 1.16
CA ALA A 132 -5.66 16.91 -0.11
C ALA A 132 -4.16 16.78 -0.45
N GLU A 133 -3.27 16.93 0.54
CA GLU A 133 -1.82 16.73 0.39
C GLU A 133 -1.51 15.30 -0.06
N MET A 134 -2.07 14.30 0.64
CA MET A 134 -1.85 12.88 0.33
C MET A 134 -2.43 12.50 -1.04
N ALA A 135 -3.62 13.00 -1.39
CA ALA A 135 -4.21 12.80 -2.71
C ALA A 135 -3.38 13.44 -3.83
N THR A 136 -2.80 14.61 -3.57
CA THR A 136 -1.91 15.30 -4.53
C THR A 136 -0.61 14.53 -4.71
N ALA A 137 0.01 14.09 -3.61
CA ALA A 137 1.21 13.28 -3.64
C ALA A 137 0.98 11.93 -4.36
N ALA A 138 -0.19 11.31 -4.18
CA ALA A 138 -0.55 10.09 -4.91
C ALA A 138 -0.61 10.32 -6.44
N ARG A 139 -1.17 11.45 -6.89
CA ARG A 139 -1.19 11.81 -8.32
C ARG A 139 0.23 12.02 -8.86
N GLN A 140 1.10 12.65 -8.07
CA GLN A 140 2.49 12.90 -8.45
C GLN A 140 3.27 11.60 -8.66
N ASP A 141 3.10 10.61 -7.78
CA ASP A 141 3.76 9.30 -7.92
C ASP A 141 3.48 8.64 -9.28
N VAL A 142 2.20 8.63 -9.72
CA VAL A 142 1.80 8.01 -10.98
C VAL A 142 2.30 8.84 -12.18
N SER A 143 2.18 10.16 -12.12
CA SER A 143 2.64 11.04 -13.20
C SER A 143 4.16 11.08 -13.39
N GLY A 144 4.94 10.79 -12.33
CA GLY A 144 6.40 10.72 -12.40
C GLY A 144 6.94 9.37 -12.90
N ALA A 145 6.09 8.36 -13.02
CA ALA A 145 6.45 7.03 -13.49
C ALA A 145 6.27 6.84 -15.02
N SER A 146 5.42 7.68 -15.63
CA SER A 146 5.09 7.69 -17.06
C SER A 146 6.09 8.41 -17.95
#